data_AF-A0A0F5JK84-F1
#
_entry.id   AF-A0A0F5JK84-F1
#
_cell.length_a   1.000
_cell.length_b   1.000
_cell.length_c   1.000
_cell.angle_alpha   90.00
_cell.angle_beta   90.00
_cell.angle_gamma   90.00
#
_symmetry.space_group_name_H-M   'P 1'
#
loop_
_entity.id
_entity.type
_entity.pdbx_description
1 polymer ?
#
loop_
_entity_poly.entity_id
_entity_poly.type
_entity_poly.pdbx_seq_one_letter_code
_entity_poly.pdbx_strand_id
1 'polypeptide(L)'
;MIVLLILYVLYLILLFTDIPILYVVDKAVLLVVWFYFFYNALFLKNIQLDRTFRNGWNSPVDENDEENDDDDEQQSMLFKRYAEEVNTWFEKEKPYLRDDLRLTDLQRVFPISRSYLSQLFNKELGMSFSDYVNQFRVEESKRLMDAEPLASIQDIAERSGFHSISTFRRAFTKQTGIVPSEYKRG
;
A
#
# COMPACT_ATOMS: atom_id res chain seq x y z
N MET A 1 3.20 -24.88 40.60
CA MET A 1 4.51 -25.00 41.30
C MET A 1 4.69 -26.37 41.95
N ILE A 2 3.73 -26.88 42.75
CA ILE A 2 3.82 -28.21 43.41
C ILE A 2 3.91 -29.38 42.41
N VAL A 3 3.15 -29.34 41.32
CA VAL A 3 3.19 -30.40 40.28
C VAL A 3 4.58 -30.50 39.62
N LEU A 4 5.24 -29.37 39.38
CA LEU A 4 6.60 -29.35 38.79
C LEU A 4 7.64 -29.91 39.77
N LEU A 5 7.49 -29.63 41.07
CA LEU A 5 8.35 -30.19 42.11
C LEU A 5 8.21 -31.72 42.19
N ILE A 6 6.98 -32.24 42.12
CA ILE A 6 6.71 -33.69 42.15
C ILE A 6 7.32 -34.38 40.92
N LEU A 7 7.16 -33.80 39.73
CA LEU A 7 7.74 -34.34 38.50
C LEU A 7 9.29 -34.34 38.54
N TYR A 8 9.88 -33.30 39.13
CA TYR A 8 11.33 -33.20 39.30
C TYR A 8 11.88 -34.23 40.29
N VAL A 9 11.18 -34.47 41.39
CA VAL A 9 11.57 -35.51 42.38
C VAL A 9 11.44 -36.91 41.79
N LEU A 10 10.38 -37.18 41.03
CA LEU A 10 10.21 -38.44 40.28
C LEU A 10 11.33 -38.67 39.26
N TYR A 11 11.75 -37.61 38.56
CA TYR A 11 12.88 -37.64 37.63
C TYR A 11 14.20 -38.01 38.33
N LEU A 12 14.46 -37.41 39.51
CA LEU A 12 15.64 -37.70 40.32
C LEU A 12 15.67 -39.14 40.84
N ILE A 13 14.52 -39.70 41.22
CA ILE A 13 14.42 -41.10 41.66
C ILE A 13 14.73 -42.05 40.49
N LEU A 14 14.23 -41.74 39.29
CA LEU A 14 14.43 -42.54 38.09
C LEU A 14 15.91 -42.51 37.63
N LEU A 15 16.60 -41.39 37.85
CA LEU A 15 18.05 -41.24 37.64
C LEU A 15 18.90 -42.17 38.54
N PHE A 16 18.43 -42.47 39.77
CA PHE A 16 19.16 -43.29 40.75
C PHE A 16 18.93 -44.80 40.60
N THR A 17 17.96 -45.21 39.78
CA THR A 17 17.82 -46.60 39.36
C THR A 17 18.79 -46.91 38.22
N ASP A 18 19.78 -47.76 38.50
CA ASP A 18 20.84 -48.24 37.57
C ASP A 18 20.30 -49.16 36.46
N ILE A 19 19.18 -48.81 35.83
CA ILE A 19 18.63 -49.52 34.68
C ILE A 19 19.07 -48.74 33.43
N PRO A 20 20.15 -49.14 32.74
CA PRO A 20 20.72 -48.38 31.63
C PRO A 20 19.74 -48.20 30.48
N ILE A 21 18.84 -49.18 30.27
CA ILE A 21 17.78 -49.11 29.25
C ILE A 21 16.79 -47.98 29.59
N LEU A 22 16.43 -47.82 30.85
CA LEU A 22 15.46 -46.82 31.29
C LEU A 22 16.03 -45.40 31.14
N TYR A 23 17.33 -45.23 31.41
CA TYR A 23 18.06 -43.98 31.18
C TYR A 23 18.10 -43.58 29.70
N VAL A 24 18.36 -44.55 28.80
CA VAL A 24 18.38 -44.30 27.35
C VAL A 24 16.98 -43.90 26.85
N VAL A 25 15.94 -44.56 27.35
CA VAL A 25 14.54 -44.23 27.00
C VAL A 25 14.17 -42.82 27.46
N ASP A 26 14.53 -42.43 28.70
CA ASP A 26 14.29 -41.07 29.22
C ASP A 26 14.93 -39.99 28.33
N LYS A 27 16.22 -40.15 27.99
CA LYS A 27 16.93 -39.17 27.15
C LYS A 27 16.38 -39.11 25.74
N ALA A 28 15.95 -40.24 25.18
CA ALA A 28 15.31 -40.27 23.86
C ALA A 28 13.99 -39.49 23.88
N VAL A 29 13.17 -39.67 24.92
CA VAL A 29 11.90 -38.93 25.07
C VAL A 29 12.15 -37.43 25.22
N LEU A 30 13.11 -37.02 26.06
CA LEU A 30 13.47 -35.62 26.23
C LEU A 30 13.98 -34.98 24.93
N LEU A 31 14.75 -35.72 24.13
CA LEU A 31 15.26 -35.26 22.83
C LEU A 31 14.10 -35.07 21.84
N VAL A 32 13.15 -36.01 21.78
CA VAL A 32 11.95 -35.90 20.92
C VAL A 32 11.06 -34.73 21.34
N VAL A 33 10.83 -34.54 22.64
CA VAL A 33 10.05 -33.40 23.16
C VAL A 33 10.76 -32.09 22.85
N TRP A 34 12.07 -32.01 23.09
CA TRP A 34 12.86 -30.83 22.75
C TRP A 34 12.82 -30.53 21.26
N PHE A 35 12.95 -31.55 20.41
CA PHE A 35 12.86 -31.42 18.95
C PHE A 35 11.45 -30.99 18.51
N TYR A 36 10.40 -31.50 19.14
CA TYR A 36 9.03 -31.06 18.89
C TYR A 36 8.86 -29.57 19.24
N PHE A 37 9.29 -29.14 20.43
CA PHE A 37 9.23 -27.72 20.81
C PHE A 37 10.13 -26.85 19.92
N PHE A 38 11.29 -27.34 19.51
CA PHE A 38 12.20 -26.65 18.60
C PHE A 38 11.62 -26.51 17.19
N TYR A 39 11.05 -27.59 16.64
CA TYR A 39 10.33 -27.58 15.37
C TYR A 39 9.13 -26.65 15.45
N ASN A 40 8.32 -26.76 16.51
CA ASN A 40 7.18 -25.89 16.71
C ASN A 40 7.65 -24.43 16.91
N ALA A 41 8.77 -24.15 17.57
CA ALA A 41 9.32 -22.79 17.65
C ALA A 41 9.83 -22.26 16.29
N LEU A 42 10.41 -23.14 15.46
CA LEU A 42 10.82 -22.84 14.09
C LEU A 42 9.62 -22.61 13.14
N PHE A 43 8.51 -23.32 13.36
CA PHE A 43 7.37 -23.35 12.43
C PHE A 43 6.08 -22.65 12.94
N LEU A 44 5.96 -22.30 14.23
CA LEU A 44 4.84 -21.50 14.78
C LEU A 44 4.90 -20.05 14.34
N LYS A 45 6.08 -19.56 13.98
CA LYS A 45 6.17 -18.45 13.04
C LYS A 45 6.31 -19.07 11.68
N ASN A 46 5.18 -19.12 10.97
CA ASN A 46 5.13 -18.97 9.54
C ASN A 46 6.13 -17.85 9.17
N ILE A 47 7.32 -18.25 8.75
CA ILE A 47 8.39 -17.39 8.28
C ILE A 47 7.85 -16.79 6.97
N GLN A 48 7.14 -15.67 7.08
CA GLN A 48 6.85 -14.75 5.96
C GLN A 48 8.15 -14.05 5.50
N LEU A 49 9.24 -14.80 5.25
CA LEU A 49 10.54 -14.24 4.86
C LEU A 49 10.68 -14.12 3.33
N ASP A 50 9.61 -13.71 2.67
CA ASP A 50 9.58 -13.48 1.21
C ASP A 50 9.09 -12.06 0.88
N ARG A 51 8.09 -11.50 1.57
CA ARG A 51 7.53 -10.19 1.19
C ARG A 51 8.12 -8.98 1.89
N THR A 52 9.02 -9.17 2.86
CA THR A 52 9.46 -8.08 3.75
C THR A 52 10.70 -7.30 3.30
N PHE A 53 11.33 -7.63 2.15
CA PHE A 53 12.59 -6.96 1.75
C PHE A 53 12.56 -6.11 0.48
N ARG A 54 11.42 -5.91 -0.19
CA ARG A 54 11.38 -4.98 -1.34
C ARG A 54 10.44 -3.78 -1.23
N ASN A 55 9.42 -3.82 -0.38
CA ASN A 55 8.52 -2.68 -0.18
C ASN A 55 8.33 -2.44 1.32
N GLY A 56 8.70 -1.24 1.77
CA GLY A 56 8.74 -0.87 3.19
C GLY A 56 7.44 -1.12 3.96
N TRP A 57 7.61 -1.44 5.24
CA TRP A 57 6.58 -1.67 6.24
C TRP A 57 5.63 -0.46 6.39
N ASN A 58 4.33 -0.66 6.09
CA ASN A 58 3.15 -0.36 6.92
C ASN A 58 1.84 -0.43 6.10
N SER A 59 1.09 -1.53 6.22
CA SER A 59 -0.39 -1.57 6.37
C SER A 59 -0.85 -3.04 6.46
N PRO A 60 -1.71 -3.41 7.43
CA PRO A 60 -2.36 -4.71 7.44
C PRO A 60 -3.47 -4.66 6.40
N VAL A 61 -3.20 -5.19 5.21
CA VAL A 61 -4.26 -5.74 4.38
C VAL A 61 -3.76 -7.14 4.09
N ASP A 62 -4.29 -8.09 4.87
CA ASP A 62 -4.04 -9.51 4.67
C ASP A 62 -4.60 -9.87 3.29
N GLU A 63 -3.74 -10.33 2.37
CA GLU A 63 -4.20 -10.90 1.10
C GLU A 63 -4.74 -12.34 1.28
N ASN A 64 -5.20 -12.68 2.49
CA ASN A 64 -5.81 -13.97 2.84
C ASN A 64 -7.11 -13.77 3.63
N ASP A 65 -7.88 -12.73 3.33
CA ASP A 65 -9.24 -12.62 3.85
C ASP A 65 -10.17 -13.37 2.89
N GLU A 66 -10.57 -14.57 3.32
CA GLU A 66 -11.68 -15.32 2.73
C GLU A 66 -12.94 -14.44 2.73
N GLU A 67 -13.54 -14.29 1.55
CA GLU A 67 -14.78 -13.56 1.26
C GLU A 67 -15.88 -13.79 2.31
N ASN A 68 -16.27 -12.72 3.01
CA ASN A 68 -17.58 -12.59 3.66
C ASN A 68 -18.32 -11.42 2.98
N ASP A 69 -19.50 -11.68 2.41
CA ASP A 69 -20.30 -10.72 1.61
C ASP A 69 -20.61 -9.38 2.33
N ASP A 70 -20.55 -9.32 3.67
CA ASP A 70 -20.82 -8.11 4.46
C ASP A 70 -19.60 -7.17 4.59
N ASP A 71 -18.36 -7.68 4.49
CA ASP A 71 -17.13 -6.86 4.59
C ASP A 71 -16.88 -6.04 3.30
N ASP A 72 -17.39 -6.51 2.17
CA ASP A 72 -17.28 -5.84 0.86
C ASP A 72 -18.01 -4.50 0.82
N GLU A 73 -19.18 -4.40 1.45
CA GLU A 73 -19.97 -3.16 1.44
C GLU A 73 -19.28 -2.07 2.27
N GLN A 74 -18.76 -2.43 3.44
CA GLN A 74 -18.10 -1.50 4.34
C GLN A 74 -16.75 -1.02 3.79
N GLN A 75 -16.00 -1.93 3.15
CA GLN A 75 -14.78 -1.58 2.43
C GLN A 75 -15.07 -0.69 1.20
N SER A 76 -16.16 -0.95 0.47
CA SER A 76 -16.60 -0.11 -0.65
C SER A 76 -16.99 1.31 -0.21
N MET A 77 -17.72 1.45 0.90
CA MET A 77 -18.06 2.77 1.45
C MET A 77 -16.83 3.58 1.83
N LEU A 78 -15.83 2.93 2.45
CA LEU A 78 -14.58 3.60 2.81
C LEU A 78 -13.78 4.04 1.58
N PHE A 79 -13.72 3.21 0.54
CA PHE A 79 -13.08 3.54 -0.73
C PHE A 79 -13.71 4.76 -1.40
N LYS A 80 -15.05 4.79 -1.48
CA LYS A 80 -15.80 5.94 -2.04
C LYS A 80 -15.54 7.22 -1.25
N ARG A 81 -15.57 7.13 0.08
CA ARG A 81 -15.27 8.27 0.95
C ARG A 81 -13.87 8.83 0.69
N TYR A 82 -12.85 7.97 0.59
CA TYR A 82 -11.51 8.45 0.26
C TYR A 82 -11.40 9.05 -1.14
N ALA A 83 -12.14 8.54 -2.13
CA ALA A 83 -12.17 9.13 -3.46
C ALA A 83 -12.72 10.57 -3.42
N GLU A 84 -13.79 10.79 -2.66
CA GLU A 84 -14.40 12.12 -2.45
C GLU A 84 -13.46 13.07 -1.70
N GLU A 85 -12.80 12.59 -0.63
CA GLU A 85 -11.83 13.36 0.14
C GLU A 85 -10.62 13.76 -0.72
N VAL A 86 -10.11 12.85 -1.55
CA VAL A 86 -9.03 13.13 -2.50
C VAL A 86 -9.47 14.19 -3.52
N ASN A 87 -10.67 14.06 -4.10
CA ASN A 87 -11.17 15.02 -5.08
C ASN A 87 -11.31 16.43 -4.47
N THR A 88 -11.90 16.51 -3.27
CA THR A 88 -12.08 17.78 -2.55
C THR A 88 -10.72 18.43 -2.23
N TRP A 89 -9.74 17.64 -1.82
CA TRP A 89 -8.39 18.13 -1.56
C TRP A 89 -7.71 18.65 -2.84
N PHE A 90 -7.89 17.96 -3.98
CA PHE A 90 -7.37 18.40 -5.27
C PHE A 90 -7.97 19.74 -5.71
N GLU A 91 -9.27 19.93 -5.54
CA GLU A 91 -9.95 21.18 -5.89
C GLU A 91 -9.50 22.36 -5.02
N LYS A 92 -9.36 22.13 -3.71
CA LYS A 92 -9.04 23.17 -2.73
C LYS A 92 -7.55 23.57 -2.74
N GLU A 93 -6.66 22.60 -2.59
CA GLU A 93 -5.22 22.85 -2.40
C GLU A 93 -4.45 22.92 -3.72
N LYS A 94 -5.07 22.52 -4.83
CA LYS A 94 -4.47 22.48 -6.18
C LYS A 94 -3.06 21.88 -6.23
N PRO A 95 -2.84 20.70 -5.62
CA PRO A 95 -1.52 20.05 -5.56
C PRO A 95 -0.98 19.72 -6.95
N TYR A 96 -1.87 19.55 -7.94
CA TYR A 96 -1.53 19.25 -9.34
C TYR A 96 -0.70 20.33 -10.03
N LEU A 97 -0.67 21.56 -9.50
CA LEU A 97 0.18 22.64 -10.02
C LEU A 97 1.68 22.40 -9.77
N ARG A 98 2.02 21.53 -8.82
CA ARG A 98 3.40 21.10 -8.61
C ARG A 98 3.77 20.05 -9.66
N ASP A 99 4.87 20.26 -10.35
CA ASP A 99 5.35 19.34 -11.39
C ASP A 99 5.93 18.03 -10.81
N ASP A 100 6.36 18.07 -9.56
CA ASP A 100 6.97 16.97 -8.82
C ASP A 100 5.98 16.12 -8.00
N LEU A 101 4.68 16.38 -8.11
CA LEU A 101 3.64 15.68 -7.33
C LEU A 101 3.67 14.16 -7.57
N ARG A 102 3.83 13.39 -6.49
CA ARG A 102 3.87 11.93 -6.51
C ARG A 102 2.75 11.35 -5.66
N LEU A 103 2.42 10.09 -5.95
CA LEU A 103 1.48 9.30 -5.14
C LEU A 103 1.93 9.19 -3.67
N THR A 104 3.24 9.24 -3.40
CA THR A 104 3.80 9.24 -2.04
C THR A 104 3.50 10.51 -1.26
N ASP A 105 3.24 11.65 -1.93
CA ASP A 105 2.87 12.89 -1.25
C ASP A 105 1.45 12.79 -0.68
N LEU A 106 0.55 12.06 -1.36
CA LEU A 106 -0.80 11.81 -0.87
C LEU A 106 -0.80 11.00 0.42
N GLN A 107 0.15 10.09 0.62
CA GLN A 107 0.27 9.30 1.86
C GLN A 107 0.57 10.16 3.11
N ARG A 108 1.07 11.39 2.93
CA ARG A 108 1.30 12.32 4.04
C ARG A 108 0.03 13.05 4.45
N VAL A 109 -0.96 13.08 3.56
CA VAL A 109 -2.23 13.78 3.75
C VAL A 109 -3.32 12.80 4.16
N PHE A 110 -3.36 11.64 3.51
CA PHE A 110 -4.34 10.60 3.75
C PHE A 110 -3.70 9.43 4.52
N PRO A 111 -4.33 8.93 5.59
CA PRO A 111 -3.80 7.83 6.41
C PRO A 111 -3.99 6.46 5.73
N ILE A 112 -3.61 6.36 4.45
CA ILE A 112 -3.74 5.16 3.62
C ILE A 112 -2.44 4.84 2.88
N SER A 113 -2.24 3.56 2.59
CA SER A 113 -1.02 3.08 1.94
C SER A 113 -0.96 3.48 0.46
N ARG A 114 0.25 3.50 -0.11
CA ARG A 114 0.46 3.71 -1.55
C ARG A 114 -0.30 2.68 -2.40
N SER A 115 -0.36 1.44 -1.92
CA SER A 115 -1.09 0.36 -2.60
C SER A 115 -2.58 0.68 -2.63
N TYR A 116 -3.13 1.08 -1.48
CA TYR A 116 -4.54 1.45 -1.37
C TYR A 116 -4.87 2.66 -2.25
N LEU A 117 -4.04 3.71 -2.25
CA LEU A 117 -4.20 4.85 -3.17
C LEU A 117 -4.13 4.42 -4.64
N SER A 118 -3.19 3.54 -5.00
CA SER A 118 -3.11 3.02 -6.37
C SER A 118 -4.38 2.27 -6.76
N GLN A 119 -4.93 1.46 -5.85
CA GLN A 119 -6.21 0.80 -6.07
C GLN A 119 -7.36 1.80 -6.15
N LEU A 120 -7.38 2.84 -5.32
CA LEU A 120 -8.37 3.93 -5.35
C LEU A 120 -8.48 4.57 -6.73
N PHE A 121 -7.34 4.98 -7.30
CA PHE A 121 -7.33 5.57 -8.63
C PHE A 121 -7.79 4.60 -9.71
N ASN A 122 -7.29 3.36 -9.70
CA ASN A 122 -7.61 2.41 -10.76
C ASN A 122 -9.03 1.82 -10.67
N LYS A 123 -9.53 1.53 -9.46
CA LYS A 123 -10.82 0.85 -9.25
C LYS A 123 -11.99 1.84 -9.19
N GLU A 124 -11.91 2.88 -8.35
CA GLU A 124 -13.03 3.81 -8.16
C GLU A 124 -13.02 4.94 -9.19
N LEU A 125 -11.84 5.50 -9.45
CA LEU A 125 -11.71 6.61 -10.40
C LEU A 125 -11.50 6.13 -11.84
N GLY A 126 -11.29 4.82 -12.04
CA GLY A 126 -11.13 4.20 -13.36
C GLY A 126 -9.92 4.67 -14.15
N MET A 127 -8.93 5.29 -13.51
CA MET A 127 -7.78 5.89 -14.20
C MET A 127 -6.49 5.83 -13.39
N SER A 128 -5.34 5.93 -14.05
CA SER A 128 -4.07 5.99 -13.32
C SER A 128 -3.94 7.31 -12.55
N PHE A 129 -3.17 7.33 -11.45
CA PHE A 129 -2.85 8.57 -10.72
C PHE A 129 -2.31 9.68 -11.65
N SER A 130 -1.45 9.30 -12.59
CA SER A 130 -0.88 10.25 -13.56
C SER A 130 -1.95 10.83 -14.49
N ASP A 131 -2.90 10.02 -14.93
CA ASP A 131 -4.03 10.50 -15.76
C ASP A 131 -4.95 11.41 -14.95
N TYR A 132 -5.24 11.05 -13.70
CA TYR A 132 -6.02 11.88 -12.78
C TYR A 132 -5.39 13.26 -12.57
N VAL A 133 -4.09 13.32 -12.26
CA VAL A 133 -3.37 14.59 -12.12
C VAL A 133 -3.41 15.38 -13.43
N ASN A 134 -3.14 14.73 -14.56
CA ASN A 134 -3.14 15.39 -15.86
C ASN A 134 -4.52 15.95 -16.22
N GLN A 135 -5.61 15.32 -15.80
CA GLN A 135 -6.96 15.83 -16.01
C GLN A 135 -7.13 17.23 -15.42
N PHE A 136 -6.76 17.42 -14.16
CA PHE A 136 -6.79 18.72 -13.49
C PHE A 136 -5.84 19.73 -14.13
N ARG A 137 -4.62 19.31 -14.49
CA ARG A 137 -3.65 20.19 -15.15
C ARG A 137 -4.14 20.67 -16.51
N VAL A 138 -4.81 19.82 -17.28
CA VAL A 138 -5.41 20.21 -18.57
C VAL A 138 -6.56 21.18 -18.36
N GLU A 139 -7.45 20.95 -17.40
CA GLU A 139 -8.54 21.91 -17.13
C GLU A 139 -8.00 23.27 -16.67
N GLU A 140 -6.97 23.30 -15.83
CA GLU A 140 -6.32 24.55 -15.45
C GLU A 140 -5.66 25.23 -16.67
N SER A 141 -5.04 24.46 -17.56
CA SER A 141 -4.42 25.01 -18.76
C SER A 141 -5.45 25.67 -19.69
N LYS A 142 -6.66 25.12 -19.83
CA LYS A 142 -7.76 25.75 -20.58
C LYS A 142 -8.16 27.07 -19.94
N ARG A 143 -8.35 27.08 -18.61
CA ARG A 143 -8.66 28.29 -17.84
C ARG A 143 -7.62 29.39 -18.04
N LEU A 144 -6.33 29.03 -18.09
CA LEU A 144 -5.24 29.96 -18.36
C LEU A 144 -5.22 30.44 -19.82
N MET A 145 -5.53 29.58 -20.79
CA MET A 145 -5.65 29.99 -22.20
C MET A 145 -6.76 31.03 -22.39
N ASP A 146 -7.90 30.83 -21.74
CA ASP A 146 -9.04 31.75 -21.81
C ASP A 146 -8.76 33.07 -21.09
N ALA A 147 -8.12 33.01 -19.91
CA ALA A 147 -7.80 34.18 -19.11
C ALA A 147 -6.65 35.02 -19.70
N GLU A 148 -5.68 34.39 -20.37
CA GLU A 148 -4.46 35.02 -20.86
C GLU A 148 -4.16 34.67 -22.32
N PRO A 149 -4.91 35.24 -23.29
CA PRO A 149 -4.76 34.91 -24.71
C PRO A 149 -3.37 35.21 -25.30
N LEU A 150 -2.58 36.08 -24.64
CA LEU A 150 -1.23 36.45 -25.09
C LEU A 150 -0.13 35.54 -24.52
N ALA A 151 -0.38 34.76 -23.47
CA ALA A 151 0.63 33.90 -22.82
C ALA A 151 1.08 32.77 -23.76
N SER A 152 2.36 32.39 -23.76
CA SER A 152 2.80 31.32 -24.64
C SER A 152 2.26 29.96 -24.18
N ILE A 153 2.12 29.01 -25.10
CA ILE A 153 1.71 27.64 -24.76
C ILE A 153 2.70 26.96 -23.79
N GLN A 154 3.99 27.35 -23.87
CA GLN A 154 5.02 26.88 -22.95
C GLN A 154 4.75 27.38 -21.53
N ASP A 155 4.53 28.68 -21.37
CA ASP A 155 4.27 29.29 -20.05
C ASP A 155 2.99 28.72 -19.42
N ILE A 156 1.95 28.51 -20.23
CA ILE A 156 0.69 27.90 -19.78
C ILE A 156 0.93 26.47 -19.30
N ALA A 157 1.71 25.67 -20.02
CA ALA A 157 2.02 24.29 -19.63
C ALA A 157 2.75 24.24 -18.28
N GLU A 158 3.78 25.08 -18.12
CA GLU A 158 4.57 25.16 -16.88
C GLU A 158 3.71 25.60 -15.70
N ARG A 159 2.91 26.66 -15.87
CA ARG A 159 2.01 27.18 -14.82
C ARG A 159 0.87 26.23 -14.47
N SER A 160 0.51 25.33 -15.39
CA SER A 160 -0.45 24.26 -15.13
C SER A 160 0.18 23.03 -14.47
N GLY A 161 1.47 23.07 -14.14
CA GLY A 161 2.18 22.01 -13.42
C GLY A 161 2.78 20.92 -14.30
N PHE A 162 2.90 21.10 -15.62
CA PHE A 162 3.58 20.13 -16.47
C PHE A 162 5.10 20.32 -16.42
N HIS A 163 5.82 19.24 -16.13
CA HIS A 163 7.28 19.22 -16.17
C HIS A 163 7.88 19.41 -17.58
N SER A 164 7.11 19.08 -18.63
CA SER A 164 7.56 19.29 -20.00
C SER A 164 6.41 19.54 -20.97
N ILE A 165 6.71 20.31 -22.03
CA ILE A 165 5.78 20.63 -23.11
C ILE A 165 5.31 19.40 -23.89
N SER A 166 6.17 18.38 -24.02
CA SER A 166 5.82 17.14 -24.73
C SER A 166 4.79 16.34 -23.94
N THR A 167 4.94 16.25 -22.61
CA THR A 167 3.93 15.63 -21.73
C THR A 167 2.62 16.40 -21.78
N PHE A 168 2.69 17.72 -21.70
CA PHE A 168 1.51 18.59 -21.80
C PHE A 168 0.72 18.36 -23.09
N ARG A 169 1.38 18.46 -24.26
CA ARG A 169 0.71 18.28 -25.55
C ARG A 169 0.03 16.92 -25.66
N ARG A 170 0.70 15.85 -25.23
CA ARG A 170 0.12 14.50 -25.22
C ARG A 170 -1.10 14.40 -24.31
N ALA A 171 -1.01 14.91 -23.09
CA ALA A 171 -2.11 14.87 -22.13
C ALA A 171 -3.32 15.70 -22.63
N PHE A 172 -3.07 16.92 -23.09
CA PHE A 172 -4.10 17.83 -23.59
C PHE A 172 -4.84 17.24 -24.79
N THR A 173 -4.11 16.73 -25.80
CA THR A 173 -4.75 16.09 -26.96
C THR A 173 -5.48 14.81 -26.59
N LYS A 174 -4.94 14.00 -25.67
CA LYS A 174 -5.62 12.80 -25.16
C LYS A 174 -6.99 13.14 -24.55
N GLN A 175 -7.09 14.24 -23.81
CA GLN A 175 -8.30 14.63 -23.09
C GLN A 175 -9.29 15.46 -23.92
N THR A 176 -8.79 16.32 -24.80
CA THR A 176 -9.62 17.28 -25.56
C THR A 176 -9.88 16.85 -27.01
N GLY A 177 -9.09 15.91 -27.54
CA GLY A 177 -9.12 15.52 -28.94
C GLY A 177 -8.43 16.51 -29.90
N ILE A 178 -8.00 17.69 -29.41
CA ILE A 178 -7.36 18.72 -30.24
C ILE A 178 -6.00 19.14 -29.69
N VAL A 179 -5.17 19.75 -30.54
CA VAL A 179 -3.82 20.19 -30.13
C VAL A 179 -3.93 21.52 -29.36
N PRO A 180 -3.15 21.75 -28.28
CA PRO A 180 -3.22 22.99 -27.49
C PRO A 180 -3.16 24.30 -28.30
N SER A 181 -2.31 24.32 -29.34
CA SER A 181 -2.16 25.48 -30.23
C SER A 181 -3.39 25.76 -31.08
N GLU A 182 -4.15 24.72 -31.42
CA GLU A 182 -5.41 24.84 -32.14
C GLU A 182 -6.53 25.27 -31.20
N TYR A 183 -6.60 24.66 -30.01
CA TYR A 183 -7.54 25.06 -28.95
C TYR A 183 -7.45 26.56 -28.67
N LYS A 184 -6.23 27.08 -28.48
CA LYS A 184 -6.00 28.50 -28.18
C LYS A 184 -6.36 29.46 -29.34
N ARG A 185 -6.41 28.97 -30.57
CA ARG A 185 -6.70 29.80 -31.76
C ARG A 185 -8.19 29.91 -32.07
N GLY A 186 -8.99 28.96 -31.59
CA GLY A 186 -10.45 28.96 -31.72
C GLY A 186 -11.10 29.81 -30.65
#